data_AF-A0AAD5Q145-F1
#
_entry.id   AF-A0AAD5Q145-F1
#
_cell.length_a   1.000
_cell.length_b   1.000
_cell.length_c   1.000
_cell.angle_alpha   90.00
_cell.angle_beta   90.00
_cell.angle_gamma   90.00
#
_symmetry.space_group_name_H-M   'P 1'
#
loop_
_entity.id
_entity.type
_entity.pdbx_description
1 polymer ?
#
loop_
_entity_poly.entity_id
_entity_poly.type
_entity_poly.pdbx_seq_one_letter_code
_entity_poly.pdbx_strand_id
1 'polypeptide(L)'
;MDKEGEILLKPGQQIKPYVPNEVVHELARNLYNLEVVSIKELNSYDDKNFHITVKDNSHLPDVNDACPSGYVMKVLNSLDSKAYNLIDAQNEMMLYLGNKGLPCPKPVKNVHGKRMSLENLKIQINEPLDAAVKNHPTGQYIVRLLSFVPGKILHSVPYTKELFFQVGELVAKTDLALMGFKHDGIKGVDRIWNLNAVPKLTDFVYAIEDEQKRKLSVAVIDNFKSNVVPLLEHFESGPIHGDFNEQNILVTEDEGQSGKYVLSGILDFGDVHINFYLFELAIAICYMMIECQSMNILDAPGHVLADCIAARLSQSLVLGAYSYSQNPDPYLLTTSQRGWQCLQVLWDCPKDELHKRWREIMNSYVNC
;
A
#
# COMPACT_ATOMS: atom_id res chain seq x y z
N MET A 1 -28.09 -11.03 -11.48
CA MET A 1 -27.01 -11.84 -12.09
C MET A 1 -25.80 -11.57 -11.24
N ASP A 2 -25.59 -12.44 -10.25
CA ASP A 2 -24.48 -12.33 -9.32
C ASP A 2 -23.19 -12.53 -10.11
N LYS A 3 -22.31 -11.53 -10.10
CA LYS A 3 -20.98 -11.65 -10.68
C LYS A 3 -20.20 -12.67 -9.85
N GLU A 4 -19.63 -13.67 -10.50
CA GLU A 4 -18.64 -14.55 -9.88
C GLU A 4 -17.55 -13.69 -9.21
N GLY A 5 -17.37 -13.80 -7.89
CA GLY A 5 -16.13 -13.38 -7.23
C GLY A 5 -16.13 -12.12 -6.37
N GLU A 6 -17.26 -11.62 -5.84
CA GLU A 6 -17.18 -10.61 -4.77
C GLU A 6 -16.62 -11.22 -3.48
N ILE A 7 -15.30 -11.10 -3.30
CA ILE A 7 -14.55 -11.40 -2.08
C ILE A 7 -14.85 -10.27 -1.08
N LEU A 8 -16.08 -10.21 -0.59
CA LEU A 8 -16.50 -9.21 0.40
C LEU A 8 -16.44 -9.81 1.81
N LEU A 9 -15.82 -9.08 2.73
CA LEU A 9 -15.81 -9.40 4.15
C LEU A 9 -17.22 -9.29 4.70
N LYS A 10 -17.75 -10.37 5.28
CA LYS A 10 -19.04 -10.36 5.98
C LYS A 10 -18.85 -9.92 7.44
N PRO A 11 -19.80 -9.17 8.03
CA PRO A 11 -19.74 -8.82 9.45
C PRO A 11 -19.54 -10.06 10.34
N GLY A 12 -18.57 -10.00 11.25
CA GLY A 12 -18.22 -11.09 12.17
C GLY A 12 -17.40 -12.24 11.57
N GLN A 13 -17.09 -12.20 10.26
CA GLN A 13 -16.25 -13.21 9.62
C GLN A 13 -14.80 -13.06 10.07
N GLN A 14 -14.24 -14.11 10.68
CA GLN A 14 -12.82 -14.17 11.05
C GLN A 14 -11.99 -14.59 9.83
N ILE A 15 -11.08 -13.72 9.41
CA ILE A 15 -10.28 -13.93 8.19
C ILE A 15 -8.78 -14.01 8.44
N LYS A 16 -8.31 -13.54 9.61
CA LYS A 16 -6.91 -13.49 9.99
C LYS A 16 -6.39 -14.89 10.38
N PRO A 17 -5.20 -15.32 9.96
CA PRO A 17 -4.63 -16.60 10.35
C PRO A 17 -4.05 -16.56 11.77
N TYR A 18 -4.13 -17.69 12.49
CA TYR A 18 -3.41 -17.93 13.74
C TYR A 18 -2.05 -18.57 13.44
N VAL A 19 -0.98 -17.79 13.60
CA VAL A 19 0.39 -18.18 13.22
C VAL A 19 1.34 -17.90 14.39
N PRO A 20 1.44 -18.80 15.39
CA PRO A 20 2.46 -18.69 16.43
C PRO A 20 3.85 -19.03 15.86
N ASN A 21 4.91 -18.74 16.61
CA ASN A 21 6.29 -18.90 16.15
C ASN A 21 6.60 -20.33 15.70
N GLU A 22 6.02 -21.35 16.32
CA GLU A 22 6.19 -22.75 15.94
C GLU A 22 5.72 -23.00 14.50
N VAL A 23 4.60 -22.39 14.11
CA VAL A 23 4.07 -22.48 12.74
C VAL A 23 4.97 -21.73 11.77
N VAL A 24 5.55 -20.59 12.15
CA VAL A 24 6.54 -19.88 11.31
C VAL A 24 7.77 -20.76 11.05
N HIS A 25 8.29 -21.44 12.09
CA HIS A 25 9.39 -22.40 11.94
C HIS A 25 9.03 -23.56 11.01
N GLU A 26 7.82 -24.13 11.15
CA GLU A 26 7.33 -25.21 10.29
C GLU A 26 7.19 -24.78 8.84
N LEU A 27 6.56 -23.63 8.57
CA LEU A 27 6.40 -23.08 7.23
C LEU A 27 7.75 -22.79 6.57
N ALA A 28 8.70 -22.19 7.29
CA ALA A 28 10.03 -21.87 6.75
C ALA A 28 10.81 -23.15 6.40
N ARG A 29 10.74 -24.16 7.26
CA ARG A 29 11.39 -25.45 7.03
C ARG A 29 10.74 -26.20 5.87
N ASN A 30 9.42 -26.37 5.90
CA ASN A 30 8.71 -27.25 4.98
C ASN A 30 8.61 -26.65 3.58
N LEU A 31 8.38 -25.33 3.47
CA LEU A 31 8.18 -24.67 2.18
C LEU A 31 9.49 -24.16 1.57
N TYR A 32 10.48 -23.78 2.37
CA TYR A 32 11.70 -23.11 1.88
C TYR A 32 13.01 -23.77 2.29
N ASN A 33 12.96 -24.87 3.07
CA ASN A 33 14.14 -25.57 3.57
C ASN A 33 15.08 -24.66 4.40
N LEU A 34 14.49 -23.72 5.17
CA LEU A 34 15.21 -22.73 5.97
C LEU A 34 15.16 -23.04 7.47
N GLU A 35 16.30 -22.89 8.14
CA GLU A 35 16.42 -22.93 9.62
C GLU A 35 16.36 -21.49 10.16
N VAL A 36 15.21 -21.11 10.74
CA VAL A 36 14.98 -19.77 11.29
C VAL A 36 15.70 -19.57 12.62
N VAL A 37 16.43 -18.46 12.73
CA VAL A 37 17.22 -18.06 13.92
C VAL A 37 16.46 -17.03 14.77
N SER A 38 15.80 -16.07 14.13
CA SER A 38 14.99 -15.07 14.81
C SER A 38 13.70 -14.80 14.06
N ILE A 39 12.64 -14.48 14.81
CA ILE A 39 11.33 -14.09 14.31
C ILE A 39 10.96 -12.76 14.96
N LYS A 40 10.58 -11.78 14.14
CA LYS A 40 9.98 -10.52 14.58
C LYS A 40 8.67 -10.32 13.82
N GLU A 41 7.54 -10.37 14.52
CA GLU A 41 6.25 -10.00 13.92
C GLU A 41 6.26 -8.51 13.56
N LEU A 42 5.79 -8.21 12.35
CA LEU A 42 5.63 -6.87 11.81
C LEU A 42 4.15 -6.46 11.84
N ASN A 43 3.89 -5.16 11.92
CA ASN A 43 2.52 -4.63 11.91
C ASN A 43 1.76 -5.12 10.68
N SER A 44 0.52 -5.55 10.90
CA SER A 44 -0.38 -6.07 9.88
C SER A 44 -1.83 -6.05 10.37
N TYR A 45 -2.76 -5.66 9.49
CA TYR A 45 -4.17 -5.54 9.83
C TYR A 45 -4.88 -6.90 9.77
N ASP A 46 -5.14 -7.44 8.58
CA ASP A 46 -5.81 -8.74 8.39
C ASP A 46 -4.84 -9.90 8.17
N ASP A 47 -3.61 -9.60 7.76
CA ASP A 47 -2.55 -10.57 7.48
C ASP A 47 -1.67 -10.86 8.70
N LYS A 48 -0.71 -11.78 8.55
CA LYS A 48 0.42 -11.94 9.48
C LYS A 48 1.74 -11.82 8.72
N ASN A 49 2.58 -10.88 9.16
CA ASN A 49 3.88 -10.59 8.55
C ASN A 49 4.99 -10.84 9.56
N PHE A 50 6.02 -11.60 9.18
CA PHE A 50 7.15 -11.90 10.04
C PHE A 50 8.46 -11.60 9.34
N HIS A 51 9.29 -10.73 9.91
CA HIS A 51 10.70 -10.67 9.56
C HIS A 51 11.41 -11.85 10.21
N ILE A 52 12.01 -12.71 9.39
CA ILE A 52 12.76 -13.87 9.83
C ILE A 52 14.21 -13.77 9.38
N THR A 53 15.14 -14.10 10.26
CA THR A 53 16.53 -14.35 9.88
C THR A 53 16.80 -15.85 9.90
N VAL A 54 17.73 -16.30 9.06
CA VAL A 54 18.03 -17.71 8.87
C VAL A 54 19.50 -17.98 9.08
N LYS A 55 19.82 -19.18 9.52
CA LYS A 55 21.19 -19.60 9.85
C LYS A 55 22.09 -19.67 8.62
N ASP A 56 21.55 -20.18 7.53
CA ASP A 56 22.23 -20.33 6.25
C ASP A 56 21.24 -20.16 5.09
N ASN A 57 21.65 -19.43 4.06
CA ASN A 57 20.88 -19.21 2.83
C ASN A 57 21.17 -20.28 1.77
N SER A 58 22.23 -21.10 1.94
CA SER A 58 22.66 -22.11 0.97
C SER A 58 21.63 -23.20 0.70
N HIS A 59 20.67 -23.38 1.61
CA HIS A 59 19.62 -24.39 1.53
C HIS A 59 18.37 -23.94 0.79
N LEU A 60 18.33 -22.70 0.29
CA LEU A 60 17.24 -22.20 -0.53
C LEU A 60 17.05 -23.03 -1.81
N PRO A 61 15.81 -23.17 -2.29
CA PRO A 61 15.54 -23.79 -3.59
C PRO A 61 16.22 -23.08 -4.77
N ASP A 62 16.39 -21.76 -4.69
CA ASP A 62 17.10 -20.94 -5.68
C ASP A 62 18.15 -20.09 -4.96
N VAL A 63 19.43 -20.34 -5.21
CA VAL A 63 20.54 -19.64 -4.55
C VAL A 63 20.56 -18.13 -4.87
N ASN A 64 19.94 -17.71 -5.98
CA ASN A 64 19.82 -16.30 -6.32
C ASN A 64 18.76 -15.56 -5.49
N ASP A 65 18.01 -16.27 -4.64
CA ASP A 65 17.06 -15.71 -3.69
C ASP A 65 17.68 -15.51 -2.29
N ALA A 66 18.98 -15.77 -2.12
CA ALA A 66 19.69 -15.52 -0.88
C ALA A 66 19.58 -14.05 -0.46
N CYS A 67 19.17 -13.80 0.79
CA CYS A 67 19.02 -12.47 1.34
C CYS A 67 19.71 -12.39 2.71
N PRO A 68 20.91 -11.78 2.80
CA PRO A 68 21.66 -11.70 4.06
C PRO A 68 20.90 -11.00 5.19
N SER A 69 20.02 -10.06 4.84
CA SER A 69 19.18 -9.34 5.81
C SER A 69 17.93 -10.10 6.25
N GLY A 70 17.75 -11.34 5.77
CA GLY A 70 16.62 -12.20 6.07
C GLY A 70 15.44 -11.99 5.12
N TYR A 71 14.26 -12.40 5.58
CA TYR A 71 13.06 -12.51 4.75
C TYR A 71 11.82 -11.98 5.47
N VAL A 72 10.81 -11.59 4.71
CA VAL A 72 9.46 -11.35 5.21
C VAL A 72 8.58 -12.52 4.80
N MET A 73 8.17 -13.34 5.77
CA MET A 73 7.12 -14.33 5.57
C MET A 73 5.77 -13.62 5.72
N LYS A 74 4.97 -13.58 4.64
CA LYS A 74 3.59 -13.10 4.69
C LYS A 74 2.64 -14.31 4.64
N VAL A 75 1.74 -14.37 5.60
CA VAL A 75 0.57 -15.26 5.59
C VAL A 75 -0.65 -14.36 5.41
N LEU A 76 -1.17 -14.35 4.18
CA LEU A 76 -2.30 -13.50 3.79
C LEU A 76 -3.58 -14.00 4.44
N ASN A 77 -4.54 -13.12 4.71
CA ASN A 77 -5.85 -13.48 5.20
C ASN A 77 -6.62 -14.39 4.23
N SER A 78 -7.63 -15.11 4.75
CA SER A 78 -8.35 -16.13 4.00
C SER A 78 -9.22 -15.60 2.85
N LEU A 79 -9.54 -14.30 2.84
CA LEU A 79 -10.30 -13.67 1.76
C LEU A 79 -9.37 -13.34 0.59
N ASP A 80 -8.28 -12.62 0.85
CA ASP A 80 -7.28 -12.31 -0.18
C ASP A 80 -6.61 -13.57 -0.73
N SER A 81 -6.52 -14.62 0.07
CA SER A 81 -6.04 -15.92 -0.37
C SER A 81 -6.90 -16.58 -1.45
N LYS A 82 -8.14 -16.13 -1.66
CA LYS A 82 -8.98 -16.55 -2.79
C LYS A 82 -8.60 -15.85 -4.09
N ALA A 83 -7.96 -14.69 -4.03
CA ALA A 83 -7.53 -13.90 -5.18
C ALA A 83 -6.17 -14.38 -5.72
N TYR A 84 -6.00 -15.69 -5.90
CA TYR A 84 -4.71 -16.31 -6.26
C TYR A 84 -4.04 -15.63 -7.47
N ASN A 85 -4.80 -15.34 -8.53
CA ASN A 85 -4.26 -14.70 -9.74
C ASN A 85 -3.75 -13.27 -9.49
N LEU A 86 -4.40 -12.53 -8.58
CA LEU A 86 -3.92 -11.21 -8.17
C LEU A 86 -2.61 -11.33 -7.39
N ILE A 87 -2.53 -12.27 -6.42
CA ILE A 87 -1.30 -12.46 -5.64
C ILE A 87 -0.13 -12.94 -6.52
N ASP A 88 -0.42 -13.75 -7.54
CA ASP A 88 0.57 -14.13 -8.55
C ASP A 88 1.06 -12.89 -9.32
N ALA A 89 0.13 -12.03 -9.74
CA ALA A 89 0.46 -10.78 -10.41
C ALA A 89 1.33 -9.85 -9.56
N GLN A 90 1.05 -9.76 -8.25
CA GLN A 90 1.88 -9.02 -7.30
C GLN A 90 3.32 -9.54 -7.28
N ASN A 91 3.49 -10.86 -7.22
CA ASN A 91 4.80 -11.50 -7.22
C ASN A 91 5.55 -11.22 -8.54
N GLU A 92 4.88 -11.38 -9.68
CA GLU A 92 5.49 -11.10 -10.98
C GLU A 92 5.82 -9.61 -11.16
N MET A 93 5.00 -8.70 -10.63
CA MET A 93 5.28 -7.27 -10.68
C MET A 93 6.55 -6.90 -9.90
N MET A 94 6.71 -7.42 -8.68
CA MET A 94 7.93 -7.24 -7.88
C MET A 94 9.18 -7.72 -8.63
N LEU A 95 9.12 -8.89 -9.27
CA LEU A 95 10.25 -9.41 -10.05
C LEU A 95 10.54 -8.58 -11.28
N TYR A 96 9.49 -8.15 -11.98
CA TYR A 96 9.60 -7.33 -13.17
C TYR A 96 10.27 -5.99 -12.84
N LEU A 97 9.87 -5.33 -11.74
CA LEU A 97 10.49 -4.11 -11.26
C LEU A 97 11.94 -4.32 -10.79
N GLY A 98 12.21 -5.39 -10.03
CA GLY A 98 13.57 -5.75 -9.62
C GLY A 98 14.51 -5.96 -10.81
N ASN A 99 14.03 -6.61 -11.88
CA ASN A 99 14.79 -6.79 -13.13
C ASN A 99 15.03 -5.47 -13.90
N LYS A 100 14.25 -4.43 -13.62
CA LYS A 100 14.45 -3.07 -14.14
C LYS A 100 15.33 -2.21 -13.22
N GLY A 101 15.84 -2.77 -12.12
CA GLY A 101 16.72 -2.10 -11.18
C GLY A 101 15.99 -1.27 -10.12
N LEU A 102 14.66 -1.41 -9.98
CA LEU A 102 13.94 -0.75 -8.90
C LEU A 102 14.12 -1.53 -7.59
N PRO A 103 14.33 -0.83 -6.46
CA PRO A 103 14.51 -1.49 -5.18
C PRO A 103 13.15 -1.90 -4.60
N CYS A 104 12.84 -3.19 -4.64
CA CYS A 104 11.64 -3.75 -4.03
C CYS A 104 11.91 -5.17 -3.50
N PRO A 105 11.03 -5.72 -2.62
CA PRO A 105 11.14 -7.09 -2.20
C PRO A 105 11.09 -8.05 -3.39
N LYS A 106 11.85 -9.14 -3.31
CA LYS A 106 11.86 -10.22 -4.31
C LYS A 106 11.12 -11.43 -3.76
N PRO A 107 10.07 -11.94 -4.44
CA PRO A 107 9.44 -13.21 -4.08
C PRO A 107 10.41 -14.38 -4.24
N VAL A 108 10.51 -15.19 -3.19
CA VAL A 108 11.41 -16.35 -3.10
C VAL A 108 10.68 -17.61 -3.56
N LYS A 109 11.36 -18.47 -4.32
CA LYS A 109 10.80 -19.77 -4.70
C LYS A 109 10.80 -20.73 -3.52
N ASN A 110 9.68 -21.44 -3.35
CA ASN A 110 9.54 -22.57 -2.44
C ASN A 110 10.14 -23.85 -3.06
N VAL A 111 10.19 -24.94 -2.29
CA VAL A 111 10.74 -26.25 -2.71
C VAL A 111 10.00 -26.88 -3.91
N HIS A 112 8.82 -26.37 -4.26
CA HIS A 112 8.04 -26.78 -5.43
C HIS A 112 8.24 -25.85 -6.64
N GLY A 113 9.18 -24.89 -6.55
CA GLY A 113 9.46 -23.91 -7.59
C GLY A 113 8.37 -22.84 -7.77
N LYS A 114 7.44 -22.71 -6.81
CA LYS A 114 6.38 -21.69 -6.79
C LYS A 114 6.76 -20.54 -5.87
N ARG A 115 6.21 -19.35 -6.10
CA ARG A 115 6.49 -18.13 -5.29
C ARG A 115 5.54 -17.94 -4.12
N MET A 116 4.57 -18.83 -4.01
CA MET A 116 3.60 -18.88 -2.93
C MET A 116 3.03 -20.29 -2.82
N SER A 117 2.46 -20.59 -1.67
CA SER A 117 1.76 -21.85 -1.39
C SER A 117 0.41 -21.56 -0.74
N LEU A 118 -0.57 -22.43 -0.95
CA LEU A 118 -1.87 -22.36 -0.28
C LEU A 118 -1.89 -23.38 0.86
N GLU A 119 -1.86 -22.89 2.09
CA GLU A 119 -1.74 -23.70 3.31
C GLU A 119 -3.04 -23.72 4.11
N ASN A 120 -3.34 -24.86 4.75
CA ASN A 120 -4.46 -24.97 5.67
C ASN A 120 -3.99 -24.68 7.10
N LEU A 121 -4.30 -23.50 7.63
CA LEU A 121 -3.88 -23.04 8.96
C LEU A 121 -5.08 -22.78 9.86
N LYS A 122 -4.84 -22.67 11.17
CA LYS A 122 -5.88 -22.29 12.13
C LYS A 122 -6.30 -20.83 11.90
N ILE A 123 -7.59 -20.54 12.04
CA ILE A 123 -8.12 -19.17 12.02
C ILE A 123 -7.76 -18.46 13.35
N GLN A 124 -7.47 -17.16 13.35
CA GLN A 124 -7.37 -16.39 14.59
C GLN A 124 -8.77 -16.23 15.20
N ILE A 125 -8.94 -16.64 16.45
CA ILE A 125 -10.15 -16.40 17.24
C ILE A 125 -9.83 -15.46 18.41
N ASN A 126 -10.81 -14.65 18.82
CA ASN A 126 -10.65 -13.63 19.86
C ASN A 126 -10.70 -14.18 21.31
N GLU A 127 -11.00 -15.46 21.48
CA GLU A 127 -10.96 -16.11 22.80
C GLU A 127 -9.58 -16.72 23.07
N PRO A 128 -9.12 -16.79 24.35
CA PRO A 128 -7.87 -17.44 24.68
C PRO A 128 -7.88 -18.87 24.12
N LEU A 129 -6.90 -19.20 23.29
CA LEU A 129 -6.71 -20.58 22.86
C LEU A 129 -6.33 -21.41 24.10
N ASP A 130 -7.31 -22.02 24.75
CA ASP A 130 -7.03 -23.23 25.50
C ASP A 130 -6.49 -24.23 24.48
N ALA A 131 -5.26 -24.70 24.71
CA ALA A 131 -4.57 -25.68 23.88
C ALA A 131 -5.34 -27.01 23.71
N ALA A 132 -6.51 -27.15 24.36
CA ALA A 132 -7.40 -28.29 24.38
C ALA A 132 -8.61 -28.21 23.42
N VAL A 133 -8.78 -27.14 22.62
CA VAL A 133 -9.87 -27.12 21.61
C VAL A 133 -9.56 -28.12 20.49
N LYS A 134 -10.12 -29.33 20.61
CA LYS A 134 -9.90 -30.46 19.69
C LYS A 134 -10.33 -30.18 18.24
N ASN A 135 -11.13 -29.14 17.99
CA ASN A 135 -11.65 -28.76 16.67
C ASN A 135 -11.46 -27.25 16.41
N HIS A 136 -10.21 -26.77 16.41
CA HIS A 136 -9.95 -25.38 16.01
C HIS A 136 -10.32 -25.19 14.54
N PRO A 137 -11.14 -24.20 14.16
CA PRO A 137 -11.48 -23.98 12.76
C PRO A 137 -10.22 -23.62 11.96
N THR A 138 -10.15 -24.13 10.72
CA THR A 138 -9.05 -23.86 9.79
C THR A 138 -9.55 -23.11 8.56
N GLY A 139 -8.64 -22.39 7.92
CA GLY A 139 -8.86 -21.68 6.66
C GLY A 139 -7.71 -21.95 5.70
N GLN A 140 -7.94 -21.63 4.42
CA GLN A 140 -6.89 -21.66 3.41
C GLN A 140 -6.23 -20.28 3.31
N TYR A 141 -4.90 -20.27 3.36
CA TYR A 141 -4.10 -19.06 3.46
C TYR A 141 -2.92 -19.12 2.49
N ILE A 142 -2.73 -18.07 1.72
CA ILE A 142 -1.54 -17.93 0.88
C ILE A 142 -0.35 -17.58 1.77
N VAL A 143 0.69 -18.42 1.71
CA VAL A 143 2.00 -18.19 2.33
C VAL A 143 3.00 -17.84 1.25
N ARG A 144 3.67 -16.70 1.37
CA ARG A 144 4.80 -16.31 0.51
C ARG A 144 5.97 -15.79 1.32
N LEU A 145 7.16 -15.95 0.78
CA LEU A 145 8.40 -15.44 1.35
C LEU A 145 8.98 -14.37 0.42
N LEU A 146 9.28 -13.20 0.96
CA LEU A 146 9.87 -12.09 0.23
C LEU A 146 11.25 -11.77 0.81
N SER A 147 12.22 -11.38 -0.02
CA SER A 147 13.50 -10.86 0.48
C SER A 147 13.27 -9.61 1.34
N PHE A 148 13.93 -9.52 2.49
CA PHE A 148 13.85 -8.32 3.32
C PHE A 148 14.63 -7.17 2.67
N VAL A 149 14.02 -6.00 2.57
CA VAL A 149 14.67 -4.78 2.06
C VAL A 149 15.10 -3.92 3.26
N PRO A 150 16.41 -3.71 3.49
CA PRO A 150 16.87 -2.88 4.59
C PRO A 150 16.52 -1.41 4.42
N GLY A 151 16.14 -0.77 5.52
CA GLY A 151 15.86 0.67 5.55
C GLY A 151 15.02 1.07 6.75
N LYS A 152 14.86 2.38 6.93
CA LYS A 152 13.85 2.99 7.78
C LYS A 152 12.64 3.31 6.91
N ILE A 153 11.44 3.22 7.49
CA ILE A 153 10.22 3.68 6.81
C ILE A 153 10.27 5.21 6.68
N LEU A 154 9.88 5.75 5.52
CA LEU A 154 9.91 7.19 5.24
C LEU A 154 9.19 8.03 6.32
N HIS A 155 8.05 7.53 6.82
CA HIS A 155 7.33 8.12 7.96
C HIS A 155 8.21 8.43 9.19
N SER A 156 9.27 7.65 9.40
CA SER A 156 10.10 7.71 10.61
C SER A 156 11.27 8.69 10.51
N VAL A 157 11.41 9.42 9.40
CA VAL A 157 12.53 10.35 9.18
C VAL A 157 12.06 11.78 8.96
N PRO A 158 12.90 12.80 9.25
CA PRO A 158 12.58 14.18 8.91
C PRO A 158 12.48 14.40 7.39
N TYR A 159 11.42 15.09 6.96
CA TYR A 159 11.18 15.38 5.55
C TYR A 159 11.92 16.63 5.07
N THR A 160 12.56 16.52 3.91
CA THR A 160 13.20 17.63 3.20
C THR A 160 12.67 17.77 1.79
N LYS A 161 12.94 18.90 1.13
CA LYS A 161 12.54 19.14 -0.27
C LYS A 161 13.14 18.09 -1.21
N GLU A 162 14.39 17.73 -0.94
CA GLU A 162 15.14 16.73 -1.69
C GLU A 162 14.50 15.34 -1.55
N LEU A 163 13.99 15.00 -0.36
CA LEU A 163 13.32 13.72 -0.14
C LEU A 163 11.98 13.65 -0.90
N PHE A 164 11.20 14.75 -0.92
CA PHE A 164 9.99 14.81 -1.75
C PHE A 164 10.29 14.71 -3.25
N PHE A 165 11.37 15.34 -3.71
CA PHE A 165 11.81 15.21 -5.09
C PHE A 165 12.16 13.76 -5.43
N GLN A 166 12.91 13.07 -4.55
CA GLN A 166 13.21 11.65 -4.73
C GLN A 166 11.95 10.78 -4.77
N VAL A 167 10.94 11.06 -3.94
CA VAL A 167 9.66 10.33 -3.98
C VAL A 167 8.96 10.53 -5.34
N GLY A 168 8.94 11.76 -5.86
CA GLY A 168 8.43 12.05 -7.20
C GLY A 168 9.18 11.29 -8.30
N GLU A 169 10.51 11.24 -8.24
CA GLU A 169 11.32 10.44 -9.16
C GLU A 169 11.01 8.95 -9.06
N LEU A 170 10.83 8.42 -7.85
CA LEU A 170 10.53 7.01 -7.61
C LEU A 170 9.18 6.61 -8.22
N VAL A 171 8.15 7.43 -8.04
CA VAL A 171 6.84 7.24 -8.68
C VAL A 171 7.01 7.20 -10.20
N ALA A 172 7.64 8.23 -10.80
CA ALA A 172 7.86 8.29 -12.24
C ALA A 172 8.66 7.10 -12.79
N LYS A 173 9.74 6.69 -12.11
CA LYS A 173 10.55 5.52 -12.48
C LYS A 173 9.75 4.23 -12.39
N THR A 174 8.86 4.10 -11.41
CA THR A 174 8.00 2.92 -11.24
C THR A 174 6.97 2.84 -12.36
N ASP A 175 6.23 3.92 -12.62
CA ASP A 175 5.23 3.98 -13.69
C ASP A 175 5.86 3.65 -15.05
N LEU A 176 6.98 4.31 -15.39
CA LEU A 176 7.72 4.08 -16.63
C LEU A 176 8.18 2.63 -16.78
N ALA A 177 8.64 2.01 -15.69
CA ALA A 177 9.01 0.60 -15.71
C ALA A 177 7.77 -0.27 -15.99
N LEU A 178 6.66 0.00 -15.30
CA LEU A 178 5.41 -0.76 -15.35
C LEU A 178 4.62 -0.62 -16.66
N MET A 179 4.86 0.39 -17.49
CA MET A 179 4.19 0.53 -18.80
C MET A 179 4.24 -0.75 -19.66
N GLY A 180 5.32 -1.54 -19.53
CA GLY A 180 5.51 -2.81 -20.24
C GLY A 180 4.96 -4.05 -19.52
N PHE A 181 4.54 -3.93 -18.26
CA PHE A 181 4.09 -5.05 -17.44
C PHE A 181 2.70 -5.52 -17.88
N LYS A 182 2.52 -6.83 -18.00
CA LYS A 182 1.26 -7.45 -18.41
C LYS A 182 0.99 -8.68 -17.55
N HIS A 183 -0.15 -8.66 -16.85
CA HIS A 183 -0.65 -9.80 -16.11
C HIS A 183 -2.17 -9.70 -16.00
N ASP A 184 -2.90 -10.81 -16.21
CA ASP A 184 -4.37 -10.76 -16.16
C ASP A 184 -4.91 -10.58 -14.74
N GLY A 185 -4.14 -11.00 -13.73
CA GLY A 185 -4.51 -10.89 -12.31
C GLY A 185 -4.72 -9.46 -11.79
N ILE A 186 -4.19 -8.42 -12.45
CA ILE A 186 -4.40 -7.00 -12.08
C ILE A 186 -5.55 -6.33 -12.85
N LYS A 187 -6.17 -7.04 -13.79
CA LYS A 187 -7.28 -6.50 -14.58
C LYS A 187 -8.58 -6.62 -13.78
N GLY A 188 -9.40 -5.56 -13.82
CA GLY A 188 -10.73 -5.58 -13.21
C GLY A 188 -10.73 -5.62 -11.67
N VAL A 189 -9.58 -5.37 -11.03
CA VAL A 189 -9.49 -5.20 -9.57
C VAL A 189 -10.24 -3.92 -9.19
N ASP A 190 -11.41 -4.05 -8.57
CA ASP A 190 -12.25 -2.94 -8.12
C ASP A 190 -12.32 -2.98 -6.58
N ARG A 191 -11.53 -2.12 -5.93
CA ARG A 191 -11.50 -1.96 -4.48
C ARG A 191 -11.98 -0.56 -4.12
N ILE A 192 -12.59 -0.41 -2.93
CA ILE A 192 -13.03 0.90 -2.42
C ILE A 192 -11.87 1.89 -2.25
N TRP A 193 -10.64 1.38 -2.13
CA TRP A 193 -9.40 2.15 -2.07
C TRP A 193 -8.87 2.63 -3.42
N ASN A 194 -9.36 2.10 -4.54
CA ASN A 194 -8.97 2.61 -5.85
C ASN A 194 -9.53 4.04 -6.02
N LEU A 195 -8.77 4.96 -6.59
CA LEU A 195 -9.20 6.36 -6.64
C LEU A 195 -10.42 6.59 -7.55
N ASN A 196 -10.63 5.74 -8.56
CA ASN A 196 -11.86 5.73 -9.36
C ASN A 196 -13.11 5.30 -8.56
N ALA A 197 -12.95 4.71 -7.37
CA ALA A 197 -14.06 4.33 -6.50
C ALA A 197 -14.58 5.48 -5.61
N VAL A 198 -13.96 6.67 -5.66
CA VAL A 198 -14.40 7.88 -4.91
C VAL A 198 -15.90 8.16 -5.00
N PRO A 199 -16.59 8.01 -6.15
CA PRO A 199 -18.03 8.20 -6.22
C PRO A 199 -18.84 7.32 -5.26
N LYS A 200 -18.34 6.12 -4.90
CA LYS A 200 -18.98 5.16 -3.98
C LYS A 200 -18.82 5.57 -2.51
N LEU A 201 -17.96 6.55 -2.20
CA LEU A 201 -17.73 6.99 -0.81
C LEU A 201 -18.94 7.67 -0.17
N THR A 202 -19.93 8.11 -0.96
CA THR A 202 -21.20 8.64 -0.43
C THR A 202 -21.89 7.68 0.52
N ASP A 203 -21.67 6.38 0.34
CA ASP A 203 -22.26 5.35 1.18
C ASP A 203 -21.60 5.26 2.56
N PHE A 204 -20.43 5.88 2.76
CA PHE A 204 -19.62 5.78 3.98
C PHE A 204 -19.50 7.10 4.76
N VAL A 205 -19.88 8.25 4.18
CA VAL A 205 -19.71 9.57 4.83
C VAL A 205 -20.47 9.71 6.15
N TYR A 206 -21.46 8.84 6.41
CA TYR A 206 -22.18 8.79 7.68
C TYR A 206 -21.28 8.50 8.89
N ALA A 207 -20.10 7.88 8.66
CA ALA A 207 -19.13 7.59 9.70
C ALA A 207 -18.41 8.84 10.25
N ILE A 208 -18.52 10.00 9.56
CA ILE A 208 -17.95 11.26 10.03
C ILE A 208 -18.95 11.97 10.93
N GLU A 209 -18.68 12.01 12.23
CA GLU A 209 -19.55 12.64 13.22
C GLU A 209 -19.66 14.16 13.02
N ASP A 210 -18.53 14.82 12.77
CA ASP A 210 -18.45 16.27 12.53
C ASP A 210 -19.19 16.67 11.23
N GLU A 211 -20.22 17.49 11.38
CA GLU A 211 -21.08 17.90 10.26
C GLU A 211 -20.33 18.69 9.19
N GLN A 212 -19.35 19.53 9.57
CA GLN A 212 -18.61 20.35 8.60
C GLN A 212 -17.63 19.49 7.81
N LYS A 213 -16.90 18.58 8.47
CA LYS A 213 -16.00 17.63 7.80
C LYS A 213 -16.74 16.69 6.85
N ARG A 214 -17.95 16.28 7.25
CA ARG A 214 -18.85 15.47 6.41
C ARG A 214 -19.33 16.26 5.18
N LYS A 215 -19.78 17.51 5.36
CA LYS A 215 -20.16 18.39 4.22
C LYS A 215 -18.99 18.62 3.27
N LEU A 216 -17.80 18.86 3.79
CA LEU A 216 -16.58 19.00 3.00
C LEU A 216 -16.31 17.74 2.17
N SER A 217 -16.38 16.57 2.79
CA SER A 217 -16.17 15.29 2.08
C SER A 217 -17.20 15.07 0.97
N VAL A 218 -18.48 15.35 1.22
CA VAL A 218 -19.53 15.27 0.20
C VAL A 218 -19.25 16.23 -0.96
N ALA A 219 -18.87 17.48 -0.68
CA ALA A 219 -18.53 18.46 -1.71
C ALA A 219 -17.35 18.00 -2.58
N VAL A 220 -16.32 17.40 -1.97
CA VAL A 220 -15.17 16.82 -2.68
C VAL A 220 -15.60 15.67 -3.59
N ILE A 221 -16.44 14.76 -3.10
CA ILE A 221 -16.95 13.63 -3.89
C ILE A 221 -17.75 14.14 -5.09
N ASP A 222 -18.62 15.12 -4.91
CA ASP A 222 -19.45 15.68 -5.98
C ASP A 222 -18.63 16.44 -7.02
N ASN A 223 -17.58 17.16 -6.59
CA ASN A 223 -16.61 17.80 -7.48
C ASN A 223 -15.81 16.77 -8.28
N PHE A 224 -15.38 15.66 -7.67
CA PHE A 224 -14.70 14.58 -8.39
C PHE A 224 -15.60 13.97 -9.47
N LYS A 225 -16.87 13.70 -9.14
CA LYS A 225 -17.89 13.24 -10.11
C LYS A 225 -18.11 14.23 -11.25
N SER A 226 -18.08 15.52 -10.98
CA SER A 226 -18.42 16.56 -11.97
C SER A 226 -17.23 16.97 -12.83
N ASN A 227 -16.01 16.96 -12.27
CA ASN A 227 -14.83 17.56 -12.90
C ASN A 227 -13.74 16.56 -13.28
N VAL A 228 -13.67 15.40 -12.62
CA VAL A 228 -12.63 14.39 -12.90
C VAL A 228 -13.19 13.22 -13.69
N VAL A 229 -14.35 12.67 -13.27
CA VAL A 229 -14.97 11.52 -13.96
C VAL A 229 -15.18 11.74 -15.46
N PRO A 230 -15.64 12.91 -15.94
CA PRO A 230 -15.79 13.17 -17.38
C PRO A 230 -14.46 13.22 -18.15
N LEU A 231 -13.33 13.41 -17.46
CA LEU A 231 -12.01 13.51 -18.08
C LEU A 231 -11.28 12.15 -18.16
N LEU A 232 -11.79 11.11 -17.50
CA LEU A 232 -11.09 9.83 -17.37
C LEU A 232 -10.79 9.16 -18.71
N GLU A 233 -11.65 9.34 -19.72
CA GLU A 233 -11.41 8.77 -21.06
C GLU A 233 -10.17 9.37 -21.77
N HIS A 234 -9.68 10.52 -21.29
CA HIS A 234 -8.50 11.20 -21.82
C HIS A 234 -7.23 10.90 -21.01
N PHE A 235 -7.34 10.22 -19.87
CA PHE A 235 -6.19 9.90 -19.04
C PHE A 235 -5.50 8.64 -19.53
N GLU A 236 -4.17 8.66 -19.51
CA GLU A 236 -3.39 7.48 -19.78
C GLU A 236 -3.52 6.49 -18.62
N SER A 237 -3.74 5.21 -18.95
CA SER A 237 -3.91 4.13 -17.98
C SER A 237 -2.91 3.01 -18.19
N GLY A 238 -2.56 2.33 -17.10
CA GLY A 238 -1.65 1.20 -17.10
C GLY A 238 -1.54 0.57 -15.71
N PRO A 239 -0.60 -0.37 -15.53
CA PRO A 239 -0.34 -0.95 -14.22
C PRO A 239 0.26 0.09 -13.29
N ILE A 240 -0.32 0.22 -12.10
CA ILE A 240 0.14 1.12 -11.04
C ILE A 240 0.40 0.34 -9.75
N HIS A 241 1.26 0.89 -8.88
CA HIS A 241 1.47 0.36 -7.52
C HIS A 241 0.20 0.52 -6.67
N GLY A 242 -0.46 1.67 -6.76
CA GLY A 242 -1.76 1.95 -6.16
C GLY A 242 -1.72 2.47 -4.72
N ASP A 243 -0.57 2.41 -4.05
CA ASP A 243 -0.45 2.83 -2.64
C ASP A 243 0.92 3.43 -2.29
N PHE A 244 1.38 4.41 -3.08
CA PHE A 244 2.56 5.21 -2.73
C PHE A 244 2.27 6.11 -1.53
N ASN A 245 2.64 5.67 -0.33
CA ASN A 245 2.55 6.43 0.91
C ASN A 245 3.84 6.32 1.75
N GLU A 246 3.94 7.15 2.79
CA GLU A 246 5.11 7.23 3.66
C GLU A 246 5.43 5.96 4.45
N GLN A 247 4.48 5.03 4.56
CA GLN A 247 4.67 3.76 5.25
C GLN A 247 5.24 2.68 4.34
N ASN A 248 5.02 2.81 3.03
CA ASN A 248 5.45 1.86 2.01
C ASN A 248 6.76 2.24 1.31
N ILE A 249 7.36 3.38 1.66
CA ILE A 249 8.65 3.82 1.11
C ILE A 249 9.73 3.64 2.16
N LEU A 250 10.86 3.05 1.77
CA LEU A 250 12.04 2.88 2.61
C LEU A 250 13.12 3.89 2.24
N VAL A 251 13.90 4.27 3.25
CA VAL A 251 15.06 5.14 3.16
C VAL A 251 16.25 4.58 3.93
N THR A 252 17.45 4.95 3.50
CA THR A 252 18.71 4.77 4.24
C THR A 252 19.39 6.12 4.42
N GLU A 253 20.22 6.24 5.46
CA GLU A 253 21.07 7.43 5.60
C GLU A 253 22.13 7.45 4.48
N ASP A 254 22.36 8.64 3.92
CA ASP A 254 23.39 8.88 2.91
C ASP A 254 24.77 8.70 3.55
N GLU A 255 25.62 7.85 2.96
CA GLU A 255 26.93 7.55 3.50
C GLU A 255 27.78 8.83 3.58
N GLY A 256 28.17 9.21 4.80
CA GLY A 256 28.98 10.42 5.04
C GLY A 256 28.18 11.72 5.22
N GLN A 257 26.85 11.69 5.15
CA GLN A 257 25.98 12.85 5.42
C GLN A 257 24.89 12.51 6.45
N SER A 258 25.28 12.51 7.72
CA SER A 258 24.36 12.26 8.84
C SER A 258 23.14 13.19 8.78
N GLY A 259 21.94 12.61 8.88
CA GLY A 259 20.67 13.34 8.79
C GLY A 259 20.13 13.54 7.37
N LYS A 260 20.86 13.12 6.32
CA LYS A 260 20.35 13.08 4.95
C LYS A 260 19.95 11.66 4.57
N TYR A 261 18.80 11.54 3.90
CA TYR A 261 18.21 10.26 3.55
C TYR A 261 18.08 10.09 2.04
N VAL A 262 18.31 8.86 1.57
CA VAL A 262 18.10 8.45 0.19
C VAL A 262 17.09 7.31 0.15
N LEU A 263 16.24 7.28 -0.88
CA LEU A 263 15.28 6.19 -1.05
C LEU A 263 15.98 4.86 -1.28
N SER A 264 15.55 3.83 -0.55
CA SER A 264 16.16 2.50 -0.58
C SER A 264 15.18 1.39 -0.93
N GLY A 265 13.88 1.66 -1.05
CA GLY A 265 12.90 0.65 -1.44
C GLY A 265 11.46 1.11 -1.53
N ILE A 266 10.66 0.34 -2.28
CA ILE A 266 9.20 0.35 -2.25
C ILE A 266 8.68 -0.97 -1.73
N LEU A 267 7.68 -0.89 -0.86
CA LEU A 267 7.05 -2.02 -0.18
C LEU A 267 5.57 -2.10 -0.54
N ASP A 268 5.00 -3.24 -0.19
CA ASP A 268 3.57 -3.54 -0.20
C ASP A 268 2.82 -3.35 -1.53
N PHE A 269 3.01 -4.34 -2.40
CA PHE A 269 2.30 -4.48 -3.66
C PHE A 269 0.86 -4.99 -3.48
N GLY A 270 0.24 -4.77 -2.32
CA GLY A 270 -1.08 -5.28 -1.98
C GLY A 270 -2.20 -4.72 -2.86
N ASP A 271 -2.05 -3.47 -3.32
CA ASP A 271 -3.05 -2.69 -4.05
C ASP A 271 -2.73 -2.48 -5.54
N VAL A 272 -1.86 -3.30 -6.11
CA VAL A 272 -1.54 -3.22 -7.55
C VAL A 272 -2.77 -3.48 -8.42
N HIS A 273 -2.99 -2.63 -9.41
CA HIS A 273 -4.10 -2.76 -10.35
C HIS A 273 -3.84 -1.96 -11.63
N ILE A 274 -4.72 -2.09 -12.62
CA ILE A 274 -4.76 -1.17 -13.76
C ILE A 274 -5.56 0.08 -13.39
N ASN A 275 -4.94 1.26 -13.47
CA ASN A 275 -5.61 2.54 -13.28
C ASN A 275 -4.88 3.67 -14.03
N PHE A 276 -5.30 4.92 -13.84
CA PHE A 276 -4.66 6.08 -14.44
C PHE A 276 -3.36 6.46 -13.72
N TYR A 277 -2.28 6.73 -14.46
CA TYR A 277 -1.00 7.17 -13.87
C TYR A 277 -1.15 8.49 -13.08
N LEU A 278 -2.08 9.36 -13.50
CA LEU A 278 -2.43 10.56 -12.74
C LEU A 278 -2.91 10.24 -11.32
N PHE A 279 -3.57 9.10 -11.10
CA PHE A 279 -4.06 8.69 -9.79
C PHE A 279 -2.94 8.19 -8.88
N GLU A 280 -1.98 7.43 -9.41
CA GLU A 280 -0.75 7.05 -8.70
C GLU A 280 -0.01 8.31 -8.19
N LEU A 281 0.16 9.30 -9.06
CA LEU A 281 0.77 10.59 -8.70
C LEU A 281 -0.05 11.34 -7.64
N ALA A 282 -1.37 11.41 -7.78
CA ALA A 282 -2.25 12.06 -6.81
C ALA A 282 -2.19 11.40 -5.42
N ILE A 283 -2.10 10.06 -5.39
CA ILE A 283 -1.95 9.28 -4.16
C ILE A 283 -0.64 9.63 -3.47
N ALA A 284 0.49 9.57 -4.19
CA ALA A 284 1.80 9.93 -3.65
C ALA A 284 1.82 11.36 -3.08
N ILE A 285 1.33 12.34 -3.85
CA ILE A 285 1.30 13.74 -3.41
C ILE A 285 0.39 13.93 -2.19
N CYS A 286 -0.76 13.27 -2.13
CA CYS A 286 -1.67 13.33 -0.98
C CYS A 286 -0.94 13.00 0.34
N TYR A 287 -0.25 11.85 0.38
CA TYR A 287 0.47 11.42 1.58
C TYR A 287 1.68 12.30 1.89
N MET A 288 2.44 12.72 0.87
CA MET A 288 3.53 13.67 1.07
C MET A 288 3.06 15.03 1.59
N MET A 289 1.87 15.51 1.16
CA MET A 289 1.27 16.75 1.67
C MET A 289 0.85 16.64 3.14
N ILE A 290 0.36 15.47 3.58
CA ILE A 290 0.02 15.22 4.98
C ILE A 290 1.27 15.31 5.85
N GLU A 291 2.38 14.78 5.38
CA GLU A 291 3.64 14.74 6.12
C GLU A 291 4.42 16.06 6.03
N CYS A 292 4.28 16.81 4.93
CA CYS A 292 5.01 18.04 4.66
C CYS A 292 4.81 19.11 5.76
N GLN A 293 5.91 19.51 6.38
CA GLN A 293 5.98 20.61 7.35
C GLN A 293 6.93 21.73 6.90
N SER A 294 7.77 21.45 5.91
CA SER A 294 8.87 22.32 5.46
C SER A 294 8.53 23.17 4.25
N MET A 295 7.36 22.97 3.63
CA MET A 295 6.89 23.72 2.46
C MET A 295 5.39 24.02 2.57
N ASN A 296 4.93 24.96 1.74
CA ASN A 296 3.50 25.17 1.58
C ASN A 296 2.91 23.97 0.82
N ILE A 297 1.90 23.32 1.40
CA ILE A 297 1.25 22.15 0.80
C ILE A 297 0.56 22.49 -0.54
N LEU A 298 0.26 23.76 -0.80
CA LEU A 298 -0.31 24.24 -2.06
C LEU A 298 0.72 24.32 -3.21
N ASP A 299 1.99 23.97 -2.96
CA ASP A 299 3.04 23.97 -4.00
C ASP A 299 2.97 22.75 -4.91
N ALA A 300 2.49 21.61 -4.38
CA ALA A 300 2.40 20.36 -5.11
C ALA A 300 1.17 20.21 -6.04
N PRO A 301 -0.05 20.67 -5.65
CA PRO A 301 -1.24 20.44 -6.44
C PRO A 301 -1.41 21.44 -7.60
N GLY A 302 -1.64 20.92 -8.81
CA GLY A 302 -2.21 21.65 -9.96
C GLY A 302 -3.74 21.43 -10.04
N HIS A 303 -4.44 21.84 -11.09
CA HIS A 303 -5.92 21.83 -11.11
C HIS A 303 -6.62 20.47 -11.01
N VAL A 304 -6.54 19.65 -12.06
CA VAL A 304 -7.16 18.31 -12.06
C VAL A 304 -6.49 17.45 -10.98
N LEU A 305 -5.19 17.65 -10.80
CA LEU A 305 -4.41 16.98 -9.78
C LEU A 305 -4.90 17.33 -8.36
N ALA A 306 -5.28 18.59 -8.08
CA ALA A 306 -5.87 19.01 -6.81
C ALA A 306 -7.21 18.34 -6.55
N ASP A 307 -8.05 18.25 -7.57
CA ASP A 307 -9.34 17.57 -7.46
C ASP A 307 -9.12 16.07 -7.13
N CYS A 308 -8.10 15.43 -7.72
CA CYS A 308 -7.71 14.04 -7.41
C CYS A 308 -7.08 13.88 -6.01
N ILE A 309 -6.21 14.81 -5.60
CA ILE A 309 -5.57 14.82 -4.27
C ILE A 309 -6.63 15.04 -3.18
N ALA A 310 -7.53 16.00 -3.36
CA ALA A 310 -8.64 16.24 -2.46
C ALA A 310 -9.52 14.99 -2.34
N ALA A 311 -9.80 14.33 -3.47
CA ALA A 311 -10.54 13.08 -3.49
C ALA A 311 -9.83 11.95 -2.73
N ARG A 312 -8.50 11.78 -2.89
CA ARG A 312 -7.74 10.79 -2.11
C ARG A 312 -7.70 11.14 -0.62
N LEU A 313 -7.51 12.40 -0.26
CA LEU A 313 -7.59 12.88 1.13
C LEU A 313 -8.94 12.53 1.73
N SER A 314 -10.04 12.88 1.05
CA SER A 314 -11.39 12.56 1.50
C SER A 314 -11.62 11.05 1.60
N GLN A 315 -11.13 10.26 0.64
CA GLN A 315 -11.18 8.79 0.66
C GLN A 315 -10.51 8.23 1.92
N SER A 316 -9.27 8.60 2.19
CA SER A 316 -8.54 8.11 3.37
C SER A 316 -9.19 8.54 4.68
N LEU A 317 -9.74 9.75 4.75
CA LEU A 317 -10.43 10.27 5.95
C LEU A 317 -11.78 9.59 6.20
N VAL A 318 -12.59 9.41 5.16
CA VAL A 318 -13.90 8.73 5.24
C VAL A 318 -13.72 7.27 5.60
N LEU A 319 -12.84 6.55 4.87
CA LEU A 319 -12.62 5.13 5.10
C LEU A 319 -11.90 4.88 6.43
N GLY A 320 -10.98 5.75 6.85
CA GLY A 320 -10.36 5.69 8.17
C GLY A 320 -11.39 5.83 9.30
N ALA A 321 -12.30 6.81 9.20
CA ALA A 321 -13.38 6.99 10.17
C ALA A 321 -14.35 5.80 10.19
N TYR A 322 -14.71 5.28 9.02
CA TYR A 322 -15.54 4.08 8.89
C TYR A 322 -14.86 2.87 9.53
N SER A 323 -13.63 2.54 9.18
CA SER A 323 -12.89 1.41 9.73
C SER A 323 -12.71 1.53 11.25
N TYR A 324 -12.42 2.73 11.77
CA TYR A 324 -12.36 2.98 13.21
C TYR A 324 -13.71 2.75 13.90
N SER A 325 -14.83 3.12 13.27
CA SER A 325 -16.17 2.87 13.82
C SER A 325 -16.49 1.37 13.93
N GLN A 326 -15.91 0.54 13.07
CA GLN A 326 -16.11 -0.92 13.07
C GLN A 326 -15.15 -1.62 14.04
N ASN A 327 -13.88 -1.20 14.07
CA ASN A 327 -12.85 -1.75 14.94
C ASN A 327 -11.95 -0.60 15.44
N PRO A 328 -12.20 -0.08 16.66
CA PRO A 328 -11.47 1.07 17.19
C PRO A 328 -9.98 0.78 17.42
N ASP A 329 -9.15 1.13 16.44
CA ASP A 329 -7.69 1.15 16.52
C ASP A 329 -7.18 2.57 16.21
N PRO A 330 -6.50 3.26 17.14
CA PRO A 330 -5.95 4.60 16.90
C PRO A 330 -5.04 4.70 15.67
N TYR A 331 -4.39 3.62 15.26
CA TYR A 331 -3.57 3.60 14.04
C TYR A 331 -4.38 3.96 12.78
N LEU A 332 -5.67 3.60 12.73
CA LEU A 332 -6.59 3.93 11.63
C LEU A 332 -6.89 5.43 11.52
N LEU A 333 -6.56 6.20 12.55
CA LEU A 333 -6.80 7.65 12.61
C LEU A 333 -5.51 8.47 12.40
N THR A 334 -4.37 7.84 12.13
CA THR A 334 -3.08 8.52 11.88
C THR A 334 -3.21 9.60 10.79
N THR A 335 -3.76 9.26 9.64
CA THR A 335 -4.03 10.23 8.56
C THR A 335 -4.92 11.39 9.00
N SER A 336 -5.91 11.14 9.87
CA SER A 336 -6.89 12.15 10.29
C SER A 336 -6.32 13.26 11.17
N GLN A 337 -5.15 13.03 11.79
CA GLN A 337 -4.47 14.01 12.65
C GLN A 337 -4.16 15.32 11.92
N ARG A 338 -3.82 15.24 10.63
CA ARG A 338 -3.50 16.40 9.78
C ARG A 338 -4.32 16.45 8.49
N GLY A 339 -4.83 15.32 8.02
CA GLY A 339 -5.51 15.22 6.72
C GLY A 339 -6.72 16.15 6.57
N TRP A 340 -7.50 16.39 7.63
CA TRP A 340 -8.62 17.34 7.58
C TRP A 340 -8.16 18.78 7.33
N GLN A 341 -7.05 19.20 7.95
CA GLN A 341 -6.49 20.53 7.75
C GLN A 341 -5.92 20.65 6.32
N CYS A 342 -5.20 19.63 5.85
CA CYS A 342 -4.68 19.61 4.48
C CYS A 342 -5.81 19.69 3.45
N LEU A 343 -6.89 18.92 3.65
CA LEU A 343 -8.07 18.94 2.78
C LEU A 343 -8.73 20.32 2.78
N GLN A 344 -8.95 20.91 3.95
CA GLN A 344 -9.57 22.24 4.06
C GLN A 344 -8.73 23.32 3.37
N VAL A 345 -7.41 23.36 3.62
CA VAL A 345 -6.50 24.34 3.01
C VAL A 345 -6.46 24.20 1.49
N LEU A 346 -6.41 22.97 0.97
CA LEU A 346 -6.46 22.72 -0.47
C LEU A 346 -7.81 23.16 -1.07
N TRP A 347 -8.91 22.84 -0.38
CA TRP A 347 -10.26 23.07 -0.85
C TRP A 347 -10.67 24.55 -0.86
N ASP A 348 -10.20 25.31 0.14
CA ASP A 348 -10.49 26.74 0.25
C ASP A 348 -9.67 27.60 -0.72
N CYS A 349 -8.59 27.06 -1.28
CA CYS A 349 -7.76 27.78 -2.24
C CYS A 349 -8.49 27.95 -3.58
N PRO A 350 -8.69 29.19 -4.08
CA PRO A 350 -9.31 29.42 -5.38
C PRO A 350 -8.54 28.71 -6.51
N LYS A 351 -9.26 28.03 -7.41
CA LYS A 351 -8.64 27.24 -8.49
C LYS A 351 -7.66 28.05 -9.35
N ASP A 352 -7.98 29.32 -9.65
CA ASP A 352 -7.09 30.21 -10.44
C ASP A 352 -5.78 30.54 -9.72
N GLU A 353 -5.83 30.69 -8.39
CA GLU A 353 -4.65 30.93 -7.57
C GLU A 353 -3.77 29.67 -7.55
N LEU A 354 -4.36 28.50 -7.33
CA LEU A 354 -3.67 27.22 -7.36
C LEU A 354 -3.00 26.97 -8.72
N HIS A 355 -3.74 27.21 -9.81
CA HIS A 355 -3.23 27.13 -11.19
C HIS A 355 -2.07 28.09 -11.45
N LYS A 356 -2.17 29.33 -10.97
CA LYS A 356 -1.12 30.32 -11.15
C LYS A 356 0.14 29.89 -10.39
N ARG A 357 -0.02 29.51 -9.13
CA ARG A 357 1.07 29.04 -8.26
C ARG A 357 1.80 27.85 -8.86
N TRP A 358 1.07 26.82 -9.29
CA TRP A 358 1.68 25.63 -9.87
C TRP A 358 2.37 25.91 -11.21
N ARG A 359 1.81 26.80 -12.04
CA ARG A 359 2.48 27.26 -13.28
C ARG A 359 3.79 28.00 -12.99
N GLU A 360 3.82 28.86 -11.98
CA GLU A 360 5.05 29.55 -11.55
C GLU A 360 6.13 28.56 -11.10
N ILE A 361 5.74 27.53 -10.34
CA ILE A 361 6.65 26.46 -9.91
C ILE A 361 7.17 25.68 -11.11
N MET A 362 6.32 25.21 -12.01
CA MET A 362 6.76 24.50 -13.23
C MET A 362 7.73 25.33 -14.06
N ASN A 363 7.43 26.62 -14.26
CA ASN A 363 8.29 27.52 -15.01
C ASN A 363 9.66 27.71 -14.35
N SER A 364 9.75 27.58 -13.01
CA SER A 364 11.04 27.66 -12.31
C SER A 364 11.97 26.48 -12.64
N TYR A 365 11.41 25.30 -12.93
CA TYR A 365 12.20 24.11 -13.29
C TYR A 365 12.57 24.06 -14.78
N VAL A 366 11.81 24.72 -15.65
CA VAL A 366 12.10 24.77 -17.11
C VAL A 366 13.19 25.80 -17.44
N ASN A 367 13.37 26.80 -16.57
CA ASN A 367 14.37 27.87 -16.75
C ASN A 367 15.66 27.67 -15.94
N CYS A 368 15.81 26.52 -15.28
CA CYS A 368 17.05 26.04 -14.66
C CYS A 368 17.70 24.98 -15.55
#